data_AF-A0A955VQ46-F1
#
_entry.id   AF-A0A955VQ46-F1
#
_cell.length_a   1.000
_cell.length_b   1.000
_cell.length_c   1.000
_cell.angle_alpha   90.00
_cell.angle_beta   90.00
_cell.angle_gamma   90.00
#
_symmetry.space_group_name_H-M   'P 1'
#
loop_
_entity.id
_entity.type
_entity.pdbx_description
1 polymer ?
#
loop_
_entity_poly.entity_id
_entity_poly.type
_entity_poly.pdbx_seq_one_letter_code
_entity_poly.pdbx_strand_id
1 'polypeptide(L)'
;MGLLLVLGLLAAPPAPFTEALTGLAGSGFHVNTRMGPNGFEALAGCPAASMSKGRDQVCAGLDGAWRSSIVGDEKAGGEHVVQELWVFAYESSAAAASAAGGFDDLTFDKHPYTRWSSGRFLYVLEGRFRFPTAGKRLAAWLEAALARTAPKLVRL
;
A
#
# COMPACT_ATOMS: atom_id res chain seq x y z
N MET A 1 -22.80 -22.94 25.83
CA MET A 1 -21.53 -22.41 25.33
C MET A 1 -21.84 -21.58 24.10
N GLY A 2 -21.94 -20.26 24.26
CA GLY A 2 -22.24 -19.35 23.16
C GLY A 2 -20.97 -19.09 22.35
N LEU A 3 -20.98 -19.52 21.09
CA LEU A 3 -19.96 -19.19 20.12
C LEU A 3 -20.10 -17.68 19.82
N LEU A 4 -19.25 -16.85 20.44
CA LEU A 4 -19.12 -15.45 20.04
C LEU A 4 -18.50 -15.46 18.64
N LEU A 5 -19.32 -15.27 17.62
CA LEU A 5 -18.87 -14.87 16.30
C LEU A 5 -18.29 -13.47 16.47
N VAL A 6 -16.98 -13.36 16.69
CA VAL A 6 -16.27 -12.10 16.48
C VAL A 6 -16.28 -11.90 14.97
N LEU A 7 -17.35 -11.30 14.45
CA LEU A 7 -17.33 -10.56 13.20
C LEU A 7 -16.30 -9.45 13.42
N GLY A 8 -15.02 -9.78 13.26
CA GLY A 8 -13.94 -8.82 13.31
C GLY A 8 -14.21 -7.86 12.16
N LEU A 9 -14.77 -6.68 12.47
CA LEU A 9 -14.72 -5.55 11.56
C LEU A 9 -13.23 -5.39 11.23
N LEU A 10 -12.84 -5.76 10.01
CA LEU A 10 -11.57 -5.32 9.45
C LEU A 10 -11.53 -3.81 9.64
N ALA A 11 -10.48 -3.32 10.32
CA ALA A 11 -10.34 -1.90 10.58
C ALA A 11 -10.48 -1.12 9.27
N ALA A 12 -11.03 0.09 9.33
CA ALA A 12 -11.04 0.98 8.17
C ALA A 12 -9.59 1.35 7.81
N PRO A 13 -9.25 1.49 6.52
CA PRO A 13 -7.96 2.03 6.13
C PRO A 13 -7.76 3.46 6.68
N PRO A 14 -6.51 3.91 6.85
CA PRO A 14 -6.25 5.27 7.30
C PRO A 14 -6.70 6.30 6.25
N ALA A 15 -7.25 7.43 6.72
CA ALA A 15 -7.78 8.49 5.85
C ALA A 15 -6.81 8.97 4.75
N PRO A 16 -5.50 9.14 5.00
CA PRO A 16 -4.54 9.49 3.94
C PRO A 16 -4.53 8.53 2.75
N PHE A 17 -4.75 7.23 3.00
CA PHE A 17 -4.82 6.24 1.93
C PHE A 17 -6.09 6.43 1.09
N THR A 18 -7.27 6.51 1.72
CA THR A 18 -8.54 6.68 0.99
C THR A 18 -8.63 8.01 0.26
N GLU A 19 -8.07 9.08 0.83
CA GLU A 19 -8.00 10.39 0.20
C GLU A 19 -7.05 10.37 -1.00
N ALA A 20 -5.88 9.72 -0.87
CA ALA A 20 -4.98 9.51 -2.00
C ALA A 20 -5.67 8.71 -3.12
N LEU A 21 -6.42 7.65 -2.81
CA LEU A 21 -7.15 6.90 -3.84
C LEU A 21 -8.22 7.74 -4.55
N THR A 22 -8.95 8.56 -3.80
CA THR A 22 -10.00 9.44 -4.36
C THR A 22 -9.38 10.53 -5.23
N GLY A 23 -8.22 11.05 -4.85
CA GLY A 23 -7.51 12.10 -5.58
C GLY A 23 -6.83 11.65 -6.87
N LEU A 24 -6.73 10.34 -7.15
CA LEU A 24 -6.06 9.83 -8.35
C LEU A 24 -6.74 10.31 -9.64
N ALA A 25 -8.06 10.50 -9.64
CA ALA A 25 -8.80 10.95 -10.81
C ALA A 25 -8.24 12.29 -11.35
N GLY A 26 -7.83 12.31 -12.61
CA GLY A 26 -7.21 13.47 -13.25
C GLY A 26 -5.69 13.58 -13.08
N SER A 27 -5.05 12.64 -12.38
CA SER A 27 -3.58 12.55 -12.29
C SER A 27 -2.91 11.78 -13.44
N GLY A 28 -3.70 11.26 -14.39
CA GLY A 28 -3.27 10.30 -15.39
C GLY A 28 -3.26 8.84 -14.89
N PHE A 29 -3.87 8.61 -13.74
CA PHE A 29 -4.03 7.30 -13.09
C PHE A 29 -5.43 7.14 -12.52
N HIS A 30 -5.86 5.90 -12.35
CA HIS A 30 -7.10 5.57 -11.64
C HIS A 30 -6.95 4.26 -10.85
N VAL A 31 -7.82 4.07 -9.86
CA VAL A 31 -7.97 2.79 -9.18
C VAL A 31 -8.57 1.77 -10.14
N ASN A 32 -7.98 0.58 -10.20
CA ASN A 32 -8.49 -0.53 -10.99
C ASN A 32 -9.93 -0.87 -10.57
N THR A 33 -10.85 -0.83 -11.52
CA THR A 33 -12.27 -1.10 -11.32
C THR A 33 -12.55 -2.50 -10.79
N ARG A 34 -11.60 -3.43 -10.91
CA ARG A 34 -11.68 -4.79 -10.35
C ARG A 34 -11.49 -4.86 -8.83
N MET A 35 -11.06 -3.78 -8.17
CA MET A 35 -10.86 -3.73 -6.71
C MET A 35 -12.16 -3.69 -5.89
N GLY A 36 -13.33 -3.81 -6.54
CA GLY A 36 -14.63 -3.71 -5.90
C GLY A 36 -15.04 -2.26 -5.61
N PRO A 37 -16.19 -2.04 -4.96
CA PRO A 37 -16.81 -0.73 -4.84
C PRO A 37 -15.99 0.29 -4.03
N ASN A 38 -15.12 -0.18 -3.14
CA ASN A 38 -14.29 0.67 -2.29
C ASN A 38 -12.96 1.05 -2.94
N GLY A 39 -12.59 0.42 -4.07
CA GLY A 39 -11.31 0.66 -4.73
C GLY A 39 -10.09 0.09 -3.98
N PHE A 40 -10.30 -0.65 -2.89
CA PHE A 40 -9.25 -1.33 -2.14
C PHE A 40 -9.74 -2.66 -1.57
N GLU A 41 -8.79 -3.54 -1.28
CA GLU A 41 -8.97 -4.78 -0.55
C GLU A 41 -8.37 -4.64 0.85
N ALA A 42 -9.11 -5.02 1.88
CA ALA A 42 -8.58 -5.21 3.24
C ALA A 42 -8.13 -6.65 3.40
N LEU A 43 -6.92 -6.88 3.91
CA LEU A 43 -6.36 -8.21 4.06
C LEU A 43 -6.46 -8.67 5.52
N ALA A 44 -7.00 -9.86 5.73
CA ALA A 44 -7.23 -10.45 7.06
C ALA A 44 -5.94 -11.01 7.72
N GLY A 45 -4.76 -10.69 7.19
CA GLY A 45 -3.49 -11.16 7.70
C GLY A 45 -2.32 -10.54 6.94
N CYS A 46 -1.10 -10.91 7.34
CA CYS A 46 0.09 -10.37 6.71
C CYS A 46 0.14 -10.79 5.22
N PRO A 47 0.13 -9.85 4.26
CA PRO A 47 0.02 -10.13 2.83
C PRO A 47 1.30 -10.74 2.21
N ALA A 48 2.26 -11.11 3.05
CA ALA A 48 3.60 -11.59 2.74
C ALA A 48 3.68 -13.01 2.15
N ALA A 49 2.69 -13.45 1.37
CA ALA A 49 2.62 -14.82 0.85
C ALA A 49 3.75 -15.15 -0.14
N SER A 50 4.40 -14.15 -0.75
CA SER A 50 5.53 -14.31 -1.70
C SER A 50 6.90 -13.91 -1.11
N MET A 51 7.01 -13.71 0.21
CA MET A 51 8.23 -13.21 0.85
C MET A 51 9.09 -14.36 1.40
N SER A 52 10.32 -14.53 0.92
CA SER A 52 11.24 -15.60 1.35
C SER A 52 12.15 -15.20 2.53
N LYS A 53 12.45 -13.91 2.70
CA LYS A 53 13.26 -13.32 3.80
C LYS A 53 12.60 -12.01 4.27
N GLY A 54 12.69 -11.65 5.55
CA GLY A 54 12.13 -10.39 6.08
C GLY A 54 10.63 -10.40 6.40
N ARG A 55 9.90 -11.46 6.02
CA ARG A 55 8.47 -11.64 6.33
C ARG A 55 8.16 -11.45 7.81
N ASP A 56 8.86 -12.16 8.69
CA ASP A 56 8.55 -12.13 10.12
C ASP A 56 8.72 -10.71 10.71
N GLN A 57 9.72 -9.97 10.22
CA GLN A 57 9.95 -8.58 10.61
C GLN A 57 8.86 -7.64 10.07
N VAL A 58 8.40 -7.84 8.84
CA VAL A 58 7.30 -7.05 8.24
C VAL A 58 5.95 -7.39 8.87
N CYS A 59 5.74 -8.62 9.28
CA CYS A 59 4.47 -9.06 9.87
C CYS A 59 4.39 -8.80 11.39
N ALA A 60 5.53 -8.60 12.06
CA ALA A 60 5.57 -8.36 13.49
C ALA A 60 4.81 -7.07 13.87
N GLY A 61 3.81 -7.20 14.75
CA GLY A 61 3.01 -6.07 15.22
C GLY A 61 2.09 -5.45 14.15
N LEU A 62 1.75 -6.19 13.08
CA LEU A 62 0.83 -5.73 12.05
C LEU A 62 -0.63 -5.84 12.51
N ASP A 63 -1.33 -4.72 12.57
CA ASP A 63 -2.76 -4.63 12.93
C ASP A 63 -3.69 -4.77 11.72
N GLY A 64 -3.20 -4.38 10.53
CA GLY A 64 -4.00 -4.42 9.31
C GLY A 64 -3.20 -4.02 8.07
N ALA A 65 -3.67 -4.52 6.92
CA ALA A 65 -3.11 -4.16 5.62
C ALA A 65 -4.23 -3.95 4.60
N TRP A 66 -4.03 -2.97 3.72
CA TRP A 66 -4.94 -2.68 2.61
C TRP A 66 -4.14 -2.49 1.34
N ARG A 67 -4.73 -2.91 0.21
CA ARG A 67 -4.12 -2.79 -1.12
C ARG A 67 -5.08 -2.15 -2.10
N SER A 68 -4.57 -1.30 -2.98
CA SER A 68 -5.25 -0.85 -4.19
C SER A 68 -4.38 -1.07 -5.42
N SER A 69 -4.96 -1.61 -6.49
CA SER A 69 -4.28 -1.71 -7.78
C SER A 69 -4.50 -0.43 -8.58
N ILE A 70 -3.42 0.19 -9.06
CA ILE A 70 -3.48 1.47 -9.79
C ILE A 70 -3.16 1.24 -11.28
N VAL A 71 -3.98 1.83 -12.14
CA VAL A 71 -3.89 1.74 -13.61
C VAL A 71 -3.52 3.12 -14.15
N GLY A 72 -2.69 3.15 -15.19
CA GLY A 72 -2.37 4.39 -15.92
C GLY A 72 -3.36 4.62 -17.05
N ASP A 73 -3.72 5.88 -17.29
CA ASP A 73 -4.72 6.25 -18.30
C ASP A 73 -4.16 6.20 -19.75
N GLU A 74 -2.84 6.34 -19.89
CA GLU A 74 -2.14 6.30 -21.18
C GLU A 74 -2.08 4.85 -21.72
N LYS A 75 -2.84 4.56 -22.79
CA LYS A 75 -2.88 3.23 -23.43
C LYS A 75 -1.66 3.00 -24.35
N ALA A 76 -0.92 1.93 -24.07
CA ALA A 76 -0.36 1.08 -25.11
C ALA A 76 -0.89 -0.35 -24.90
N GLY A 77 -2.01 -0.70 -25.57
CA GLY A 77 -2.47 -2.10 -25.69
C GLY A 77 -3.55 -2.63 -24.73
N GLY A 78 -4.03 -1.85 -23.76
CA GLY A 78 -5.09 -2.28 -22.81
C GLY A 78 -4.89 -1.72 -21.40
N GLU A 79 -5.84 -1.96 -20.50
CA GLU A 79 -5.67 -1.64 -19.06
C GLU A 79 -4.53 -2.49 -18.50
N HIS A 80 -3.41 -1.85 -18.17
CA HIS A 80 -2.31 -2.47 -17.49
C HIS A 80 -2.22 -1.88 -16.09
N VAL A 81 -2.41 -2.71 -15.06
CA VAL A 81 -2.04 -2.34 -13.70
C VAL A 81 -0.58 -1.89 -13.72
N VAL A 82 -0.37 -0.63 -13.36
CA VAL A 82 0.94 0.01 -13.32
C VAL A 82 1.62 -0.42 -12.05
N GLN A 83 0.98 -0.22 -10.89
CA GLN A 83 1.53 -0.49 -9.56
C GLN A 83 0.45 -0.96 -8.57
N GLU A 84 0.88 -1.55 -7.44
CA GLU A 84 0.03 -1.74 -6.27
C GLU A 84 0.40 -0.71 -5.20
N LEU A 85 -0.58 -0.02 -4.64
CA LEU A 85 -0.40 0.80 -3.46
C LEU A 85 -0.85 0.00 -2.23
N TRP A 86 0.07 -0.21 -1.31
CA TRP A 86 -0.18 -0.85 -0.03
C TRP A 86 -0.12 0.16 1.10
N VAL A 87 -0.94 -0.07 2.11
CA VAL A 87 -0.77 0.55 3.43
C VAL A 87 -0.81 -0.53 4.50
N PHE A 88 0.19 -0.50 5.38
CA PHE A 88 0.35 -1.39 6.53
C PHE A 88 0.20 -0.56 7.80
N ALA A 89 -0.71 -0.95 8.69
CA ALA A 89 -0.88 -0.36 10.00
C ALA A 89 -0.26 -1.27 11.06
N TYR A 90 0.59 -0.70 11.90
CA TYR A 90 1.25 -1.41 12.99
C TYR A 90 0.72 -0.96 14.35
N GLU A 91 0.94 -1.77 15.37
CA GLU A 91 0.60 -1.47 16.76
C GLU A 91 1.29 -0.19 17.26
N SER A 92 2.44 0.17 16.69
CA SER A 92 3.21 1.36 17.06
C SER A 92 4.10 1.90 15.94
N SER A 93 4.54 3.15 16.07
CA SER A 93 5.53 3.75 15.16
C SER A 93 6.89 3.03 15.20
N ALA A 94 7.26 2.45 16.35
CA ALA A 94 8.48 1.67 16.50
C ALA A 94 8.39 0.34 15.74
N ALA A 95 7.24 -0.34 15.80
CA ALA A 95 6.96 -1.54 15.02
C ALA A 95 6.99 -1.23 13.51
N ALA A 96 6.37 -0.12 13.08
CA ALA A 96 6.45 0.33 11.69
C ALA A 96 7.89 0.61 11.24
N ALA A 97 8.72 1.27 12.06
CA ALA A 97 10.12 1.52 11.74
C ALA A 97 10.95 0.23 11.64
N SER A 98 10.71 -0.73 12.53
CA SER A 98 11.33 -2.06 12.46
C SER A 98 10.92 -2.80 11.18
N ALA A 99 9.62 -2.81 10.87
CA ALA A 99 9.10 -3.45 9.67
C ALA A 99 9.65 -2.84 8.38
N ALA A 100 9.86 -1.52 8.34
CA ALA A 100 10.42 -0.82 7.18
C ALA A 100 11.78 -1.40 6.73
N GLY A 101 12.67 -1.74 7.67
CA GLY A 101 13.95 -2.39 7.36
C GLY A 101 13.75 -3.82 6.81
N GLY A 102 12.69 -4.51 7.24
CA GLY A 102 12.32 -5.80 6.68
C GLY A 102 11.95 -5.73 5.20
N PHE A 103 11.42 -4.59 4.71
CA PHE A 103 11.11 -4.38 3.29
C PHE A 103 12.36 -4.25 2.40
N ASP A 104 13.53 -3.89 2.95
CA ASP A 104 14.80 -3.86 2.19
C ASP A 104 15.28 -5.27 1.82
N ASP A 105 15.00 -6.22 2.70
CA ASP A 105 15.32 -7.64 2.52
C ASP A 105 14.28 -8.41 1.69
N LEU A 106 13.17 -7.74 1.32
CA LEU A 106 12.14 -8.37 0.51
C LEU A 106 12.61 -8.50 -0.94
N THR A 107 12.94 -9.75 -1.28
CA THR A 107 12.91 -10.23 -2.66
C THR A 107 11.46 -10.32 -3.12
N PHE A 108 10.85 -9.17 -3.40
CA PHE A 108 9.62 -9.18 -4.19
C PHE A 108 9.97 -9.64 -5.61
N ASP A 109 9.07 -10.41 -6.24
CA ASP A 109 9.06 -10.59 -7.70
C ASP A 109 8.94 -9.25 -8.48
N LYS A 110 8.61 -8.17 -7.76
CA LYS A 110 8.39 -6.79 -8.20
C LYS A 110 8.98 -5.80 -7.19
N HIS A 111 10.07 -5.10 -7.50
CA HIS A 111 10.72 -4.23 -6.50
C HIS A 111 9.78 -3.14 -5.94
N PRO A 112 9.82 -2.87 -4.62
CA PRO A 112 9.15 -1.71 -4.05
C PRO A 112 9.75 -0.45 -4.69
N TYR A 113 8.92 0.34 -5.32
CA TYR A 113 9.35 1.53 -6.07
C TYR A 113 9.67 2.69 -5.13
N THR A 114 8.82 2.88 -4.13
CA THR A 114 8.99 3.90 -3.09
C THR A 114 8.25 3.45 -1.83
N ARG A 115 8.78 3.82 -0.66
CA ARG A 115 8.12 3.64 0.64
C ARG A 115 8.03 4.97 1.36
N TRP A 116 6.98 5.12 2.14
CA TRP A 116 6.82 6.25 3.06
C TRP A 116 6.33 5.75 4.41
N SER A 117 6.68 6.45 5.48
CA SER A 117 6.16 6.22 6.82
C SER A 117 5.47 7.46 7.36
N SER A 118 4.44 7.25 8.19
CA SER A 118 3.79 8.30 8.98
C SER A 118 3.25 7.67 10.25
N GLY A 119 3.91 7.94 11.37
CA GLY A 119 3.59 7.32 12.66
C GLY A 119 3.64 5.79 12.57
N ARG A 120 2.51 5.13 12.83
CA ARG A 120 2.36 3.67 12.80
C ARG A 120 2.07 3.08 11.43
N PHE A 121 2.03 3.91 10.38
CA PHE A 121 1.65 3.48 9.03
C PHE A 121 2.86 3.45 8.11
N LEU A 122 2.96 2.38 7.31
CA LEU A 122 3.85 2.30 6.16
C LEU A 122 3.04 2.26 4.87
N TYR A 123 3.38 3.13 3.94
CA TYR A 123 2.84 3.16 2.59
C TYR A 123 3.90 2.61 1.65
N VAL A 124 3.52 1.65 0.81
CA VAL A 124 4.46 1.00 -0.12
C VAL A 124 3.86 1.02 -1.50
N LEU A 125 4.56 1.65 -2.44
CA LEU A 125 4.25 1.54 -3.86
C LEU A 125 5.05 0.38 -4.44
N GLU A 126 4.37 -0.72 -4.76
CA GLU A 126 4.98 -1.91 -5.35
C GLU A 126 5.02 -1.80 -6.88
N GLY A 127 6.23 -1.93 -7.40
CA GLY A 127 6.70 -1.68 -8.76
C GLY A 127 6.57 -2.81 -9.79
N ARG A 128 5.82 -2.68 -10.90
CA ARG A 128 6.09 -3.46 -12.11
C ARG A 128 7.23 -2.82 -12.90
N PHE A 129 8.36 -3.53 -13.01
CA PHE A 129 9.56 -3.09 -13.75
C PHE A 129 9.31 -2.59 -15.17
N ARG A 130 8.30 -3.14 -15.85
CA ARG A 130 7.95 -2.75 -17.23
C ARG A 130 7.41 -1.32 -17.36
N PHE A 131 7.07 -0.64 -16.26
CA PHE A 131 6.51 0.73 -16.27
C PHE A 131 7.31 1.70 -15.39
N PRO A 132 8.62 1.91 -15.64
CA PRO A 132 9.46 2.65 -14.73
C PRO A 132 9.08 4.14 -14.66
N THR A 133 8.85 4.78 -15.81
CA THR A 133 8.49 6.21 -15.88
C THR A 133 7.12 6.49 -15.25
N ALA A 134 6.12 5.68 -15.55
CA ALA A 134 4.79 5.80 -14.96
C ALA A 134 4.83 5.52 -13.45
N GLY A 135 5.63 4.55 -13.00
CA GLY A 135 5.89 4.31 -11.58
C GLY A 135 6.48 5.52 -10.85
N LYS A 136 7.49 6.19 -11.44
CA LYS A 136 8.07 7.42 -10.86
C LYS A 136 7.07 8.56 -10.78
N ARG A 137 6.27 8.77 -11.84
CA ARG A 137 5.19 9.79 -11.87
C ARG A 137 4.16 9.53 -10.78
N LEU A 138 3.70 8.28 -10.66
CA LEU A 138 2.76 7.88 -9.62
C LEU A 138 3.34 8.06 -8.22
N ALA A 139 4.61 7.67 -8.00
CA ALA A 139 5.28 7.86 -6.72
C ALA A 139 5.35 9.34 -6.31
N ALA A 140 5.75 10.22 -7.23
CA ALA A 140 5.84 11.66 -6.96
C ALA A 140 4.47 12.25 -6.64
N TRP A 141 3.43 11.83 -7.38
CA TRP A 141 2.06 12.24 -7.11
C TRP A 141 1.58 11.77 -5.74
N LEU A 142 1.79 10.50 -5.40
CA LEU A 142 1.43 9.91 -4.11
C LEU A 142 2.15 10.59 -2.95
N GLU A 143 3.45 10.89 -3.09
CA GLU A 143 4.21 11.61 -2.08
C GLU A 143 3.58 12.97 -1.78
N ALA A 144 3.22 13.74 -2.83
CA ALA A 144 2.55 15.03 -2.67
C ALA A 144 1.13 14.91 -2.09
N ALA A 145 0.38 13.86 -2.44
CA ALA A 145 -0.96 13.60 -1.92
C ALA A 145 -0.91 13.21 -0.44
N LEU A 146 -0.06 12.23 -0.09
CA LEU A 146 0.12 11.76 1.28
C LEU A 146 0.67 12.87 2.18
N ALA A 147 1.58 13.72 1.71
CA ALA A 147 2.14 14.79 2.54
C ALA A 147 1.09 15.82 3.01
N ARG A 148 -0.07 15.91 2.34
CA ARG A 148 -1.17 16.81 2.73
C ARG A 148 -1.98 16.28 3.91
N THR A 149 -1.99 14.97 4.12
CA THR A 149 -2.98 14.28 4.96
C THR A 149 -2.34 13.37 5.98
N ALA A 150 -1.16 12.83 5.69
CA ALA A 150 -0.34 12.01 6.57
C ALA A 150 0.63 12.89 7.37
N PRO A 151 0.45 13.02 8.71
CA PRO A 151 1.30 13.86 9.53
C PRO A 151 2.73 13.31 9.57
N LYS A 152 3.72 14.21 9.42
CA LYS A 152 5.15 13.86 9.47
C LYS A 152 5.51 12.72 8.50
N LEU A 153 4.98 12.76 7.27
CA LEU A 153 5.35 11.80 6.24
C LEU A 153 6.87 11.84 6.00
N VAL A 154 7.51 10.68 6.04
CA VAL A 154 8.94 10.50 5.74
C VAL A 154 9.07 9.51 4.60
N ARG A 155 9.86 9.86 3.58
CA ARG A 155 10.26 8.91 2.54
C ARG A 155 11.41 8.04 3.05
N LEU A 156 11.31 6.73 2.84
CA LEU A 156 12.26 5.71 3.32
C LEU A 156 13.13 5.18 2.18
#